data_AF-A0A970PJZ9-F1
#
_entry.id   AF-A0A970PJZ9-F1
#
_cell.length_a   1.000
_cell.length_b   1.000
_cell.length_c   1.000
_cell.angle_alpha   90.00
_cell.angle_beta   90.00
_cell.angle_gamma   90.00
#
_symmetry.space_group_name_H-M   'P 1'
#
loop_
_entity.id
_entity.type
_entity.pdbx_description
1 polymer ?
#
loop_
_entity_poly.entity_id
_entity_poly.type
_entity_poly.pdbx_seq_one_letter_code
_entity_poly.pdbx_strand_id
1 'polypeptide(L)'
;MKYRHLVFILLALLALSGCDRFDHSFKPPDKLDFTPIVFAPLEEALVMGDVVEAMSYFSDDFMHNGQSKTDRHTWLEGIFSQDPNPLVEVKMLASQQTSPTHANVNWQLKLSSAERGVLADSTFIGDTLIKENDRWLLKGNGAQCSVPDPKMTVVIEYFTFLGCPNCPPVEAKLHQLQQQHPGQLIYLEHHTTPPLAVTGDPTFAYYGASGVPAAMVQGTNRINGSSQESLDAFDHWVHTYLEMNKPIEYKNLLYTQDGQTVSGSVELEFLVEGTPLQDMYLSAVLIEKTSSYTNTQQVNLHNVVRGKRCIPLDGNNLDGAVSFSVESVDAQLPDDTALVIFVQHRPGTFNNDAFIYGGIEVPLNITKF
;
A
#
# COMPACT_ATOMS: atom_id res chain seq x y z
N MET A 1 15.61 -56.39 -35.76
CA MET A 1 15.41 -56.89 -34.38
C MET A 1 16.57 -56.60 -33.40
N LYS A 2 17.63 -55.84 -33.76
CA LYS A 2 18.80 -55.64 -32.87
C LYS A 2 18.70 -54.49 -31.84
N TYR A 3 17.68 -53.62 -31.93
CA TYR A 3 17.55 -52.46 -31.02
C TYR A 3 16.34 -52.50 -30.09
N ARG A 4 15.47 -53.53 -30.17
CA ARG A 4 14.29 -53.64 -29.28
C ARG A 4 14.70 -53.71 -27.81
N HIS A 5 15.75 -54.47 -27.49
CA HIS A 5 16.24 -54.58 -26.11
C HIS A 5 16.83 -53.27 -25.58
N LEU A 6 17.47 -52.48 -26.45
CA LEU A 6 18.04 -51.19 -26.07
C LEU A 6 16.96 -50.15 -25.75
N VAL A 7 15.86 -50.16 -26.51
CA VAL A 7 14.70 -49.31 -26.28
C VAL A 7 14.00 -49.66 -24.96
N PHE A 8 13.85 -50.95 -24.64
CA PHE A 8 13.26 -51.37 -23.36
C PHE A 8 14.14 -50.99 -22.16
N ILE A 9 15.46 -51.07 -22.29
CA ILE A 9 16.40 -50.65 -21.23
C ILE A 9 16.35 -49.12 -21.05
N LEU A 10 16.27 -48.34 -22.13
CA LEU A 10 16.14 -46.88 -22.03
C LEU A 10 14.82 -46.46 -21.38
N LEU A 11 13.72 -47.12 -21.72
CA LEU A 11 12.40 -46.87 -21.12
C LEU A 11 12.38 -47.24 -19.62
N ALA A 12 13.06 -48.32 -19.22
CA ALA A 12 13.18 -48.70 -17.82
C ALA A 12 14.03 -47.69 -17.01
N LEU A 13 15.12 -47.17 -17.60
CA LEU A 13 15.95 -46.12 -16.98
C LEU A 13 15.19 -44.79 -16.85
N LEU A 14 14.41 -44.40 -17.85
CA LEU A 14 13.55 -43.21 -17.82
C LEU A 14 12.44 -43.33 -16.76
N ALA A 15 11.86 -44.53 -16.58
CA ALA A 15 10.86 -44.79 -15.55
C ALA A 15 11.42 -44.72 -14.13
N LEU A 16 12.68 -45.13 -13.92
CA LEU A 16 13.35 -45.01 -12.61
C LEU A 16 13.71 -43.55 -12.27
N SER A 17 14.06 -42.72 -13.25
CA SER A 17 14.26 -41.27 -13.05
C SER A 17 12.97 -40.45 -12.96
N GLY A 18 11.83 -41.02 -13.34
CA GLY A 18 10.52 -40.34 -13.31
C GLY A 18 9.78 -40.44 -11.98
N CYS A 19 10.17 -41.36 -11.09
CA CYS A 19 9.50 -41.60 -9.82
C CYS A 19 10.09 -40.82 -8.62
N ASP A 20 11.17 -40.07 -8.81
CA ASP A 20 11.86 -39.34 -7.73
C ASP A 20 11.62 -37.81 -7.77
N ARG A 21 10.60 -37.35 -8.51
CA ARG A 21 10.28 -35.90 -8.61
C ARG A 21 9.00 -35.50 -7.86
N PHE A 22 8.24 -36.46 -7.33
CA PHE A 22 6.97 -36.18 -6.65
C PHE A 22 6.89 -36.84 -5.27
N ASP A 23 7.98 -36.83 -4.51
CA ASP A 23 7.88 -37.02 -3.06
C ASP A 23 7.39 -35.70 -2.41
N HIS A 24 6.18 -35.27 -2.79
CA HIS A 24 5.43 -34.32 -1.97
C HIS A 24 4.76 -35.15 -0.89
N SER A 25 5.38 -35.22 0.29
CA SER A 25 4.70 -35.74 1.46
C SER A 25 3.52 -34.82 1.76
N PHE A 26 2.30 -35.19 1.35
CA PHE A 26 1.04 -34.57 1.79
C PHE A 26 0.71 -34.91 3.25
N LYS A 27 1.73 -35.17 4.08
CA LYS A 27 1.52 -35.16 5.52
C LYS A 27 1.27 -33.70 5.91
N PRO A 28 0.14 -33.39 6.57
CA PRO A 28 0.04 -32.13 7.28
C PRO A 28 1.31 -31.99 8.13
N PRO A 29 2.00 -30.83 8.13
CA PRO A 29 3.10 -30.63 9.06
C PRO A 29 2.60 -30.95 10.47
N ASP A 30 3.45 -31.59 11.28
CA ASP A 30 3.13 -31.86 12.68
C ASP A 30 2.62 -30.57 13.32
N LYS A 31 1.58 -30.67 14.16
CA LYS A 31 1.04 -29.50 14.85
C LYS A 31 2.10 -29.00 15.84
N LEU A 32 2.94 -28.09 15.36
CA LEU A 32 4.00 -27.50 16.15
C LEU A 32 3.37 -26.55 17.17
N ASP A 33 3.66 -26.76 18.45
CA ASP A 33 3.31 -25.79 19.49
C ASP A 33 4.34 -24.67 19.46
N PHE A 34 3.91 -23.48 19.05
CA PHE A 34 4.78 -22.31 18.98
C PHE A 34 4.91 -21.60 20.33
N THR A 35 4.17 -22.02 21.36
CA THR A 35 4.30 -21.47 22.72
C THR A 35 5.75 -21.55 23.23
N PRO A 36 6.39 -22.73 23.32
CA PRO A 36 7.77 -22.82 23.81
C PRO A 36 8.83 -22.30 22.81
N ILE A 37 8.44 -22.01 21.57
CA ILE A 37 9.38 -21.65 20.48
C ILE A 37 9.48 -20.13 20.33
N VAL A 38 8.35 -19.44 20.40
CA VAL A 38 8.26 -17.99 20.13
C VAL A 38 7.66 -17.24 21.31
N PHE A 39 6.49 -17.68 21.81
CA PHE A 39 5.69 -16.84 22.71
C PHE A 39 6.18 -16.82 24.16
N ALA A 40 6.60 -17.96 24.72
CA ALA A 40 7.18 -17.99 26.07
C ALA A 40 8.53 -17.26 26.14
N PRO A 41 9.48 -17.45 25.19
CA PRO A 41 10.70 -16.65 25.17
C PRO A 41 10.47 -15.15 24.95
N LEU A 42 9.46 -14.77 24.14
CA LEU A 42 9.04 -13.38 23.99
C LEU A 42 8.50 -12.81 25.32
N GLU A 43 7.68 -13.57 26.05
CA GLU A 43 7.22 -13.20 27.39
C GLU A 43 8.38 -12.97 28.34
N GLU A 44 9.34 -13.92 28.41
CA GLU A 44 10.50 -13.83 29.28
C GLU A 44 11.33 -12.56 29.00
N ALA A 45 11.58 -12.24 27.73
CA ALA A 45 12.29 -11.01 27.35
C ALA A 45 11.57 -9.75 27.85
N LEU A 46 10.24 -9.70 27.67
CA LEU A 46 9.42 -8.58 28.12
C LEU A 46 9.33 -8.51 29.65
N VAL A 47 9.25 -9.65 30.36
CA VAL A 47 9.27 -9.70 31.84
C VAL A 47 10.59 -9.15 32.39
N MET A 48 11.71 -9.38 31.69
CA MET A 48 13.01 -8.79 32.04
C MET A 48 13.12 -7.30 31.70
N GLY A 49 12.13 -6.73 30.99
CA GLY A 49 12.19 -5.37 30.46
C GLY A 49 13.15 -5.19 29.29
N ASP A 50 13.60 -6.29 28.67
CA ASP A 50 14.52 -6.26 27.54
C ASP A 50 13.74 -6.16 26.23
N VAL A 51 13.36 -4.93 25.88
CA VAL A 51 12.64 -4.65 24.63
C VAL A 51 13.47 -5.02 23.40
N VAL A 52 14.80 -4.89 23.46
CA VAL A 52 15.68 -5.24 22.33
C VAL A 52 15.64 -6.75 22.07
N GLU A 53 15.77 -7.55 23.12
CA GLU A 53 15.66 -9.01 23.00
C GLU A 53 14.25 -9.43 22.58
N ALA A 54 13.20 -8.80 23.12
CA ALA A 54 11.82 -9.07 22.70
C ALA A 54 11.62 -8.81 21.20
N MET A 55 12.20 -7.73 20.68
CA MET A 55 12.12 -7.38 19.26
C MET A 55 12.94 -8.32 18.35
N SER A 56 13.82 -9.16 18.91
CA SER A 56 14.52 -10.20 18.15
C SER A 56 13.59 -11.35 17.70
N TYR A 57 12.39 -11.46 18.27
CA TYR A 57 11.36 -12.43 17.86
C TYR A 57 10.45 -11.92 16.73
N PHE A 58 10.70 -10.71 16.23
CA PHE A 58 10.00 -10.12 15.09
C PHE A 58 10.92 -10.13 13.86
N SER A 59 10.41 -10.49 12.69
CA SER A 59 11.19 -10.40 11.44
C SER A 59 11.45 -8.94 11.10
N ASP A 60 12.53 -8.63 10.40
CA ASP A 60 12.84 -7.24 10.03
C ASP A 60 11.74 -6.60 9.18
N ASP A 61 11.03 -7.40 8.37
CA ASP A 61 9.87 -6.98 7.58
C ASP A 61 8.53 -7.10 8.34
N PHE A 62 8.54 -7.13 9.68
CA PHE A 62 7.31 -7.26 10.46
C PHE A 62 6.35 -6.11 10.16
N MET A 63 5.10 -6.48 9.87
CA MET A 63 4.00 -5.55 9.63
C MET A 63 2.70 -6.15 10.16
N HIS A 64 2.14 -5.52 11.19
CA HIS A 64 0.81 -5.88 11.70
C HIS A 64 -0.09 -4.66 11.69
N ASN A 65 -1.16 -4.70 10.90
CA ASN A 65 -2.10 -3.59 10.77
C ASN A 65 -1.37 -2.24 10.61
N GLY A 66 -0.40 -2.16 9.71
CA GLY A 66 0.29 -0.92 9.35
C GLY A 66 1.35 -0.47 10.36
N GLN A 67 1.57 -1.23 11.43
CA GLN A 67 2.66 -1.00 12.37
C GLN A 67 3.84 -1.89 12.02
N SER A 68 4.97 -1.25 11.75
CA SER A 68 6.25 -1.90 11.46
C SER A 68 6.92 -2.44 12.73
N LYS A 69 8.03 -3.19 12.55
CA LYS A 69 8.90 -3.63 13.65
C LYS A 69 9.37 -2.43 14.49
N THR A 70 9.76 -1.34 13.83
CA THR A 70 10.23 -0.12 14.48
C THR A 70 9.13 0.53 15.31
N ASP A 71 7.90 0.62 14.77
CA ASP A 71 6.76 1.19 15.51
C ASP A 71 6.44 0.36 16.75
N ARG A 72 6.52 -0.98 16.62
CA ARG A 72 6.31 -1.91 17.73
C ARG A 72 7.38 -1.74 18.82
N HIS A 73 8.65 -1.60 18.43
CA HIS A 73 9.75 -1.31 19.34
C HIS A 73 9.50 -0.01 20.12
N THR A 74 9.25 1.10 19.42
CA THR A 74 8.99 2.40 20.04
C THR A 74 7.77 2.37 20.97
N TRP A 75 6.71 1.67 20.61
CA TRP A 75 5.52 1.52 21.45
C TRP A 75 5.84 0.76 22.75
N LEU A 76 6.58 -0.36 22.67
CA LEU A 76 7.01 -1.11 23.85
C LEU A 76 7.94 -0.28 24.73
N GLU A 77 8.96 0.38 24.17
CA GLU A 77 9.84 1.29 24.93
C GLU A 77 9.06 2.40 25.64
N GLY A 78 8.05 2.97 24.96
CA GLY A 78 7.15 3.95 25.56
C GLY A 78 6.45 3.42 26.81
N ILE A 79 5.94 2.18 26.77
CA ILE A 79 5.31 1.55 27.93
C ILE A 79 6.32 1.28 29.04
N PHE A 80 7.47 0.67 28.73
CA PHE A 80 8.49 0.31 29.73
C PHE A 80 9.20 1.54 30.32
N SER A 81 9.26 2.67 29.60
CA SER A 81 9.75 3.94 30.16
C SER A 81 8.81 4.54 31.19
N GLN A 82 7.49 4.33 31.02
CA GLN A 82 6.47 4.84 31.92
C GLN A 82 6.20 3.89 33.08
N ASP A 83 6.27 2.58 32.85
CA ASP A 83 6.17 1.51 33.86
C ASP A 83 7.34 0.54 33.68
N PRO A 84 8.41 0.67 34.47
CA PRO A 84 9.60 -0.18 34.30
C PRO A 84 9.40 -1.65 34.63
N ASN A 85 8.31 -2.02 35.34
CA ASN A 85 8.07 -3.40 35.77
C ASN A 85 6.60 -3.79 35.57
N PRO A 86 6.09 -3.80 34.32
CA PRO A 86 4.72 -4.22 34.07
C PRO A 86 4.60 -5.74 34.26
N LEU A 87 3.45 -6.20 34.74
CA LEU A 87 3.05 -7.60 34.63
C LEU A 87 2.76 -7.91 33.16
N VAL A 88 3.50 -8.86 32.60
CA VAL A 88 3.42 -9.27 31.19
C VAL A 88 2.73 -10.63 31.07
N GLU A 89 1.83 -10.76 30.09
CA GLU A 89 1.25 -12.03 29.67
C GLU A 89 1.27 -12.07 28.13
N VAL A 90 1.91 -13.09 27.56
CA VAL A 90 1.93 -13.37 26.11
C VAL A 90 1.31 -14.74 25.88
N LYS A 91 0.16 -14.74 25.19
CA LYS A 91 -0.64 -15.96 25.02
C LYS A 91 -0.87 -16.28 23.56
N MET A 92 -0.44 -17.47 23.14
CA MET A 92 -0.88 -18.03 21.86
C MET A 92 -2.35 -18.49 21.99
N LEU A 93 -3.21 -17.97 21.13
CA LEU A 93 -4.63 -18.28 21.09
C LEU A 93 -4.93 -19.41 20.11
N ALA A 94 -4.29 -19.38 18.93
CA ALA A 94 -4.42 -20.40 17.90
C ALA A 94 -3.16 -20.44 17.03
N SER A 95 -2.85 -21.61 16.47
CA SER A 95 -1.80 -21.77 15.47
C SER A 95 -2.15 -22.82 14.42
N GLN A 96 -1.67 -22.57 13.21
CA GLN A 96 -1.75 -23.51 12.08
C GLN A 96 -0.48 -23.39 11.25
N GLN A 97 0.37 -24.42 11.28
CA GLN A 97 1.51 -24.48 10.38
C GLN A 97 1.02 -24.72 8.94
N THR A 98 1.41 -23.84 8.02
CA THR A 98 0.99 -23.86 6.61
C THR A 98 2.07 -24.41 5.69
N SER A 99 3.34 -24.33 6.09
CA SER A 99 4.48 -24.94 5.41
C SER A 99 5.63 -25.21 6.40
N PRO A 100 6.73 -25.89 6.00
CA PRO A 100 7.92 -26.05 6.85
C PRO A 100 8.53 -24.73 7.34
N THR A 101 8.23 -23.61 6.68
CA THR A 101 8.78 -22.28 6.99
C THR A 101 7.74 -21.22 7.31
N HIS A 102 6.43 -21.56 7.31
CA HIS A 102 5.35 -20.61 7.59
C HIS A 102 4.28 -21.20 8.51
N ALA A 103 3.72 -20.37 9.39
CA ALA A 103 2.55 -20.71 10.19
C ALA A 103 1.68 -19.49 10.43
N ASN A 104 0.36 -19.68 10.45
CA ASN A 104 -0.58 -18.65 10.88
C ASN A 104 -0.79 -18.75 12.39
N VAL A 105 -0.83 -17.62 13.08
CA VAL A 105 -0.99 -17.54 14.52
C VAL A 105 -1.95 -16.41 14.92
N ASN A 106 -2.71 -16.66 15.97
CA ASN A 106 -3.43 -15.63 16.71
C ASN A 106 -2.87 -15.62 18.12
N TRP A 107 -2.59 -14.44 18.67
CA TRP A 107 -1.97 -14.31 19.97
C TRP A 107 -2.39 -13.01 20.67
N GLN A 108 -2.10 -12.91 21.96
CA GLN A 108 -2.45 -11.75 22.78
C GLN A 108 -1.22 -11.31 23.58
N LEU A 109 -0.99 -10.00 23.65
CA LEU A 109 -0.06 -9.36 24.56
C LEU A 109 -0.86 -8.51 25.55
N LYS A 110 -0.69 -8.81 26.83
CA LYS A 110 -1.27 -8.02 27.91
C LYS A 110 -0.19 -7.52 28.85
N LEU A 111 -0.21 -6.22 29.10
CA LEU A 111 0.68 -5.49 29.99
C LEU A 111 -0.19 -4.80 31.04
N SER A 112 0.11 -5.01 32.31
CA SER A 112 -0.65 -4.41 33.41
C SER A 112 0.25 -3.91 34.53
N SER A 113 -0.18 -2.84 35.17
CA SER A 113 0.47 -2.21 36.31
C SER A 113 -0.36 -2.49 37.56
N ALA A 114 0.29 -2.79 38.68
CA ALA A 114 -0.38 -2.91 39.97
C ALA A 114 -1.06 -1.59 40.39
N GLU A 115 -0.53 -0.44 39.95
CA GLU A 115 -1.01 0.89 40.33
C GLU A 115 -1.96 1.50 39.31
N ARG A 116 -1.71 1.29 38.01
CA ARG A 116 -2.45 1.93 36.92
C ARG A 116 -3.47 1.04 36.21
N GLY A 117 -3.50 -0.26 36.53
CA GLY A 117 -4.35 -1.22 35.83
C GLY A 117 -3.77 -1.62 34.46
N VAL A 118 -4.62 -1.85 33.46
CA VAL A 118 -4.19 -2.33 32.14
C VAL A 118 -3.45 -1.23 31.39
N LEU A 119 -2.20 -1.48 31.00
CA LEU A 119 -1.36 -0.59 30.20
C LEU A 119 -1.53 -0.87 28.71
N ALA A 120 -1.63 -2.14 28.34
CA ALA A 120 -1.96 -2.59 27.00
C ALA A 120 -2.64 -3.95 27.05
N ASP A 121 -3.63 -4.17 26.18
CA ASP A 121 -4.24 -5.48 25.96
C ASP A 121 -4.54 -5.59 24.46
N SER A 122 -3.57 -6.16 23.73
CA SER A 122 -3.58 -6.22 22.27
C SER A 122 -3.76 -7.66 21.82
N THR A 123 -4.81 -7.91 21.04
CA THR A 123 -5.01 -9.19 20.37
C THR A 123 -4.60 -9.08 18.91
N PHE A 124 -3.73 -9.97 18.48
CA PHE A 124 -3.18 -10.04 17.13
C PHE A 124 -3.83 -11.21 16.40
N ILE A 125 -4.56 -10.91 15.34
CA ILE A 125 -5.29 -11.88 14.53
C ILE A 125 -4.70 -11.92 13.13
N GLY A 126 -4.51 -13.14 12.62
CA GLY A 126 -4.04 -13.40 11.26
C GLY A 126 -2.54 -13.17 11.06
N ASP A 127 -1.76 -13.15 12.14
CA ASP A 127 -0.31 -13.01 12.04
C ASP A 127 0.32 -14.25 11.40
N THR A 128 1.40 -14.02 10.66
CA THR A 128 2.22 -15.09 10.11
C THR A 128 3.53 -15.18 10.89
N LEU A 129 3.93 -16.40 11.26
CA LEU A 129 5.29 -16.75 11.63
C LEU A 129 6.04 -17.20 10.37
N ILE A 130 7.29 -16.76 10.23
CA ILE A 130 8.22 -17.21 9.19
C ILE A 130 9.46 -17.83 9.82
N LYS A 131 10.02 -18.87 9.21
CA LYS A 131 11.29 -19.47 9.62
C LYS A 131 12.44 -18.90 8.80
N GLU A 132 13.29 -18.10 9.43
CA GLU A 132 14.47 -17.47 8.85
C GLU A 132 15.71 -17.89 9.63
N ASN A 133 16.76 -18.35 8.95
CA ASN A 133 18.01 -18.82 9.59
C ASN A 133 17.75 -19.82 10.73
N ASP A 134 16.84 -20.77 10.51
CA ASP A 134 16.37 -21.76 11.48
C ASP A 134 15.65 -21.23 12.74
N ARG A 135 15.33 -19.93 12.80
CA ARG A 135 14.54 -19.31 13.86
C ARG A 135 13.14 -18.93 13.36
N TRP A 136 12.12 -19.14 14.18
CA TRP A 136 10.75 -18.67 13.91
C TRP A 136 10.58 -17.23 14.40
N LEU A 137 10.07 -16.38 13.53
CA LEU A 137 9.91 -14.94 13.75
C LEU A 137 8.48 -14.50 13.40
N LEU A 138 7.94 -13.54 14.15
CA LEU A 138 6.68 -12.86 13.85
C LEU A 138 6.89 -11.94 12.64
N LYS A 139 6.17 -12.21 11.55
CA LYS A 139 6.09 -11.36 10.36
C LYS A 139 4.88 -10.41 10.39
N GLY A 140 3.90 -10.69 11.25
CA GLY A 140 2.66 -9.94 11.32
C GLY A 140 1.65 -10.40 10.26
N ASN A 141 0.51 -9.72 10.16
CA ASN A 141 -0.57 -10.10 9.26
C ASN A 141 -0.47 -9.42 7.89
N GLY A 142 0.52 -8.55 7.69
CA GLY A 142 0.72 -7.79 6.45
C GLY A 142 -0.40 -6.81 6.10
N ALA A 143 -1.44 -6.72 6.95
CA ALA A 143 -2.52 -5.76 6.78
C ALA A 143 -2.03 -4.37 7.20
N GLN A 144 -2.64 -3.33 6.64
CA GLN A 144 -2.50 -1.94 7.08
C GLN A 144 -3.76 -1.58 7.89
N CYS A 145 -3.63 -0.91 9.05
CA CYS A 145 -4.73 -0.73 10.04
C CYS A 145 -5.96 -0.03 9.45
N SER A 146 -7.16 -0.54 9.79
CA SER A 146 -8.39 0.26 9.83
C SER A 146 -8.42 1.07 11.13
N VAL A 147 -8.07 2.36 11.03
CA VAL A 147 -8.02 3.33 12.13
C VAL A 147 -9.46 3.70 12.56
N PRO A 148 -9.76 3.90 13.88
CA PRO A 148 -11.11 4.23 14.38
C PRO A 148 -11.76 5.48 13.77
N ASP A 149 -10.97 6.32 13.10
CA ASP A 149 -11.41 7.34 12.17
C ASP A 149 -10.36 7.30 11.05
N PRO A 150 -10.56 6.53 9.97
CA PRO A 150 -9.55 6.47 8.91
C PRO A 150 -9.34 7.89 8.42
N LYS A 151 -8.12 8.41 8.55
CA LYS A 151 -7.81 9.76 8.11
C LYS A 151 -7.76 9.82 6.60
N MET A 152 -8.05 11.00 6.06
CA MET A 152 -8.02 11.24 4.63
C MET A 152 -6.62 10.90 4.07
N THR A 153 -6.57 10.14 2.99
CA THR A 153 -5.38 10.10 2.14
C THR A 153 -5.45 11.30 1.21
N VAL A 154 -4.53 12.25 1.36
CA VAL A 154 -4.51 13.47 0.55
C VAL A 154 -4.07 13.15 -0.87
N VAL A 155 -4.87 13.53 -1.86
CA VAL A 155 -4.53 13.41 -3.28
C VAL A 155 -4.21 14.78 -3.87
N ILE A 156 -3.06 14.90 -4.53
CA ILE A 156 -2.62 16.12 -5.21
C ILE A 156 -2.43 15.84 -6.70
N GLU A 157 -3.14 16.56 -7.56
CA GLU A 157 -2.92 16.51 -9.01
C GLU A 157 -1.99 17.67 -9.41
N TYR A 158 -0.77 17.35 -9.82
CA TYR A 158 0.29 18.30 -10.18
C TYR A 158 0.49 18.33 -11.70
N PHE A 159 0.64 19.52 -12.30
CA PHE A 159 0.76 19.72 -13.74
C PHE A 159 2.10 20.36 -14.10
N THR A 160 2.82 19.74 -15.02
CA THR A 160 4.19 20.10 -15.43
C THR A 160 4.48 19.74 -16.91
N PHE A 161 5.73 19.92 -17.33
CA PHE A 161 6.36 19.31 -18.50
C PHE A 161 7.88 19.20 -18.30
N LEU A 162 8.55 18.28 -19.00
CA LEU A 162 10.00 17.98 -18.84
C LEU A 162 10.94 19.19 -18.81
N GLY A 163 10.68 20.17 -19.67
CA GLY A 163 11.52 21.37 -19.82
C GLY A 163 11.14 22.52 -18.90
N CYS A 164 10.25 22.32 -17.92
CA CYS A 164 9.75 23.41 -17.09
C CYS A 164 10.84 23.90 -16.13
N PRO A 165 11.30 25.17 -16.23
CA PRO A 165 12.40 25.67 -15.42
C PRO A 165 12.02 25.92 -13.96
N ASN A 166 10.73 26.21 -13.70
CA ASN A 166 10.22 26.58 -12.38
C ASN A 166 9.53 25.40 -11.66
N CYS A 167 9.48 24.23 -12.29
CA CYS A 167 8.82 23.05 -11.74
C CYS A 167 9.63 22.27 -10.68
N PRO A 168 10.97 22.19 -10.75
CA PRO A 168 11.77 21.41 -9.78
C PRO A 168 11.52 21.71 -8.30
N PRO A 169 11.32 22.98 -7.85
CA PRO A 169 10.99 23.23 -6.45
C PRO A 169 9.67 22.61 -5.99
N VAL A 170 8.67 22.56 -6.88
CA VAL A 170 7.36 21.94 -6.59
C VAL A 170 7.48 20.42 -6.59
N GLU A 171 8.19 19.85 -7.57
CA GLU A 171 8.49 18.41 -7.64
C GLU A 171 9.19 17.93 -6.35
N ALA A 172 10.24 18.64 -5.92
CA ALA A 172 10.96 18.34 -4.68
C ALA A 172 10.05 18.46 -3.44
N LYS A 173 9.20 19.49 -3.39
CA LYS A 173 8.26 19.69 -2.27
C LYS A 173 7.23 18.57 -2.16
N LEU A 174 6.64 18.17 -3.29
CA LEU A 174 5.66 17.08 -3.33
C LEU A 174 6.30 15.73 -2.97
N HIS A 175 7.50 15.47 -3.48
CA HIS A 175 8.24 14.26 -3.12
C HIS A 175 8.58 14.23 -1.62
N GLN A 176 9.05 15.35 -1.07
CA GLN A 176 9.30 15.49 0.37
C GLN A 176 8.03 15.25 1.19
N LEU A 177 6.90 15.86 0.81
CA LEU A 177 5.63 15.68 1.51
C LEU A 177 5.14 14.24 1.48
N GLN A 178 5.30 13.54 0.35
CA GLN A 178 4.96 12.12 0.26
C GLN A 178 5.83 11.27 1.18
N GLN A 179 7.13 11.57 1.29
CA GLN A 179 8.04 10.88 2.22
C GLN A 179 7.70 11.16 3.69
N GLN A 180 7.22 12.36 4.01
CA GLN A 180 6.80 12.75 5.36
C GLN A 180 5.46 12.13 5.77
N HIS A 181 4.61 11.78 4.80
CA HIS A 181 3.27 11.24 5.02
C HIS A 181 3.05 9.91 4.26
N PRO A 182 3.86 8.87 4.55
CA PRO A 182 3.79 7.60 3.83
C PRO A 182 2.41 6.94 3.97
N GLY A 183 1.80 6.55 2.85
CA GLY A 183 0.46 5.96 2.80
C GLY A 183 -0.69 6.96 3.04
N GLN A 184 -0.40 8.21 3.38
CA GLN A 184 -1.39 9.26 3.67
C GLN A 184 -1.35 10.41 2.66
N LEU A 185 -0.37 10.44 1.75
CA LEU A 185 -0.31 11.39 0.64
C LEU A 185 0.04 10.69 -0.67
N ILE A 186 -0.76 10.98 -1.69
CA ILE A 186 -0.57 10.57 -3.08
C ILE A 186 -0.49 11.84 -3.91
N TYR A 187 0.54 11.98 -4.73
CA TYR A 187 0.55 13.01 -5.76
C TYR A 187 0.72 12.40 -7.14
N LEU A 188 0.08 13.03 -8.12
CA LEU A 188 0.02 12.58 -9.51
C LEU A 188 0.70 13.65 -10.37
N GLU A 189 1.81 13.31 -11.01
CA GLU A 189 2.52 14.22 -11.90
C GLU A 189 2.02 14.08 -13.34
N HIS A 190 1.15 15.00 -13.74
CA HIS A 190 0.59 15.10 -15.08
C HIS A 190 1.49 15.94 -15.99
N HIS A 191 2.02 15.31 -17.03
CA HIS A 191 2.73 16.04 -18.09
C HIS A 191 1.75 16.57 -19.13
N THR A 192 1.91 17.84 -19.49
CA THR A 192 1.05 18.54 -20.47
C THR A 192 1.55 18.39 -21.90
N THR A 193 2.78 17.90 -22.09
CA THR A 193 3.38 17.71 -23.42
C THR A 193 4.05 16.33 -23.55
N PRO A 194 4.14 15.76 -24.77
CA PRO A 194 4.92 14.56 -25.01
C PRO A 194 6.39 14.68 -24.54
N PRO A 195 7.07 13.57 -24.23
CA PRO A 195 6.63 12.18 -24.40
C PRO A 195 5.78 11.63 -23.25
N LEU A 196 5.68 12.36 -22.13
CA LEU A 196 5.04 11.87 -20.91
C LEU A 196 3.55 12.22 -20.80
N ALA A 197 3.02 13.04 -21.73
CA ALA A 197 1.60 13.39 -21.71
C ALA A 197 0.68 12.19 -22.00
N VAL A 198 -0.35 12.04 -21.16
CA VAL A 198 -1.42 11.07 -21.39
C VAL A 198 -2.41 11.61 -22.40
N THR A 199 -2.46 11.00 -23.58
CA THR A 199 -3.35 11.43 -24.67
C THR A 199 -4.81 11.34 -24.23
N GLY A 200 -5.54 12.44 -24.34
CA GLY A 200 -6.96 12.49 -24.01
C GLY A 200 -7.28 12.66 -22.52
N ASP A 201 -6.29 12.81 -21.63
CA ASP A 201 -6.54 13.17 -20.23
C ASP A 201 -7.06 14.62 -20.15
N PRO A 202 -8.33 14.84 -19.77
CA PRO A 202 -8.90 16.18 -19.73
C PRO A 202 -8.55 16.93 -18.44
N THR A 203 -7.78 16.35 -17.51
CA THR A 203 -7.61 16.87 -16.15
C THR A 203 -7.01 18.28 -16.12
N PHE A 204 -5.95 18.54 -16.88
CA PHE A 204 -5.34 19.88 -16.96
C PHE A 204 -6.33 20.94 -17.48
N ALA A 205 -7.05 20.60 -18.56
CA ALA A 205 -8.03 21.49 -19.17
C ALA A 205 -9.26 21.70 -18.28
N TYR A 206 -9.70 20.66 -17.57
CA TYR A 206 -10.83 20.70 -16.65
C TYR A 206 -10.63 21.73 -15.54
N TYR A 207 -9.47 21.70 -14.89
CA TYR A 207 -9.15 22.70 -13.89
C TYR A 207 -8.90 24.07 -14.51
N GLY A 208 -8.78 24.22 -15.84
CA GLY A 208 -8.41 25.49 -16.44
C GLY A 208 -7.08 26.01 -15.89
N ALA A 209 -6.13 25.10 -15.64
CA ALA A 209 -4.77 25.48 -15.31
C ALA A 209 -4.16 26.09 -16.58
N SER A 210 -3.90 27.40 -16.57
CA SER A 210 -3.39 28.11 -17.76
C SER A 210 -1.87 28.31 -17.75
N GLY A 211 -1.19 27.79 -16.72
CA GLY A 211 0.26 27.87 -16.55
C GLY A 211 0.75 26.76 -15.64
N VAL A 212 2.02 26.38 -15.81
CA VAL A 212 2.70 25.39 -14.97
C VAL A 212 3.97 26.00 -14.34
N PRO A 213 4.41 25.54 -13.15
CA PRO A 213 3.78 24.50 -12.33
C PRO A 213 2.44 24.95 -11.75
N ALA A 214 1.47 24.04 -11.71
CA ALA A 214 0.21 24.22 -11.00
C ALA A 214 -0.18 22.90 -10.34
N ALA A 215 -0.85 22.98 -9.20
CA ALA A 215 -1.35 21.82 -8.48
C ALA A 215 -2.77 22.05 -7.96
N MET A 216 -3.52 20.96 -7.86
CA MET A 216 -4.83 20.90 -7.24
C MET A 216 -4.76 19.96 -6.04
N VAL A 217 -4.81 20.51 -4.83
CA VAL A 217 -4.88 19.74 -3.59
C VAL A 217 -6.33 19.35 -3.33
N GLN A 218 -6.57 18.04 -3.22
CA GLN A 218 -7.90 17.43 -3.03
C GLN A 218 -8.94 17.87 -4.08
N GLY A 219 -8.49 18.26 -5.28
CA GLY A 219 -9.35 18.74 -6.36
C GLY A 219 -9.96 20.13 -6.16
N THR A 220 -9.79 20.77 -5.00
CA THR A 220 -10.41 22.06 -4.68
C THR A 220 -9.40 23.20 -4.67
N ASN A 221 -8.28 23.04 -3.97
CA ASN A 221 -7.36 24.14 -3.71
C ASN A 221 -6.27 24.20 -4.77
N ARG A 222 -6.29 25.29 -5.56
CA ARG A 222 -5.25 25.54 -6.55
C ARG A 222 -4.03 26.22 -5.95
N ILE A 223 -2.86 25.71 -6.28
CA ILE A 223 -1.57 26.34 -6.01
C ILE A 223 -0.87 26.55 -7.35
N ASN A 224 -0.41 27.77 -7.63
CA ASN A 224 0.27 28.11 -8.89
C ASN A 224 1.68 28.62 -8.63
N GLY A 225 2.64 28.19 -9.45
CA GLY A 225 4.02 28.65 -9.35
C GLY A 225 4.81 27.95 -8.27
N SER A 226 6.01 28.49 -8.01
CA SER A 226 7.04 27.89 -7.16
C SER A 226 7.65 28.89 -6.18
N SER A 227 6.92 29.96 -5.85
CA SER A 227 7.34 30.91 -4.81
C SER A 227 7.31 30.23 -3.44
N GLN A 228 8.03 30.75 -2.45
CA GLN A 228 7.97 30.21 -1.09
C GLN A 228 6.54 30.16 -0.54
N GLU A 229 5.74 31.20 -0.79
CA GLU A 229 4.31 31.22 -0.44
C GLU A 229 3.53 30.05 -1.08
N SER A 230 3.84 29.70 -2.33
CA SER A 230 3.23 28.56 -3.00
C SER A 230 3.68 27.24 -2.37
N LEU A 231 4.95 27.13 -2.00
CA LEU A 231 5.50 25.94 -1.35
C LEU A 231 4.90 25.73 0.05
N ASP A 232 4.78 26.80 0.84
CA ASP A 232 4.18 26.78 2.19
C ASP A 232 2.67 26.46 2.13
N ALA A 233 1.99 26.86 1.05
CA ALA A 233 0.58 26.51 0.84
C ALA A 233 0.35 25.00 0.75
N PHE A 234 1.32 24.23 0.21
CA PHE A 234 1.21 22.77 0.21
C PHE A 234 1.18 22.20 1.63
N ASP A 235 2.07 22.65 2.53
CA ASP A 235 2.09 22.20 3.93
C ASP A 235 0.75 22.47 4.61
N HIS A 236 0.23 23.69 4.43
CA HIS A 236 -1.02 24.11 5.03
C HIS A 236 -2.20 23.22 4.59
N TRP A 237 -2.37 23.03 3.28
CA TRP A 237 -3.50 22.25 2.76
C TRP A 237 -3.35 20.76 3.05
N VAL A 238 -2.13 20.20 2.91
CA VAL A 238 -1.87 18.80 3.27
C VAL A 238 -2.21 18.54 4.74
N HIS A 239 -1.69 19.36 5.66
CA HIS A 239 -2.01 19.20 7.08
C HIS A 239 -3.51 19.34 7.35
N THR A 240 -4.17 20.34 6.74
CA THR A 240 -5.62 20.54 6.88
C THR A 240 -6.41 19.29 6.48
N TYR A 241 -6.06 18.66 5.36
CA TYR A 241 -6.78 17.49 4.88
C TYR A 241 -6.43 16.21 5.64
N LEU A 242 -5.18 16.03 6.07
CA LEU A 242 -4.78 14.88 6.88
C LEU A 242 -5.55 14.76 8.20
N GLU A 243 -5.97 15.88 8.78
CA GLU A 243 -6.78 15.87 10.02
C GLU A 243 -8.25 15.46 9.77
N MET A 244 -8.72 15.52 8.52
CA MET A 244 -10.09 15.14 8.18
C MET A 244 -10.29 13.63 8.20
N ASN A 245 -11.48 13.21 8.59
CA ASN A 245 -11.90 11.82 8.46
C ASN A 245 -12.16 11.49 6.99
N LYS A 246 -11.78 10.28 6.59
CA LYS A 246 -12.00 9.71 5.26
C LYS A 246 -13.51 9.48 5.09
N PRO A 247 -14.12 10.01 4.03
CA PRO A 247 -15.56 9.89 3.78
C PRO A 247 -15.93 8.64 2.98
N ILE A 248 -14.97 8.01 2.29
CA ILE A 248 -15.17 6.82 1.45
C ILE A 248 -14.08 5.80 1.73
N GLU A 249 -14.43 4.56 2.04
CA GLU A 249 -13.50 3.45 2.12
C GLU A 249 -13.45 2.69 0.79
N TYR A 250 -12.25 2.18 0.43
CA TYR A 250 -11.99 1.44 -0.80
C TYR A 250 -11.64 0.01 -0.40
N LYS A 251 -12.51 -0.94 -0.72
CA LYS A 251 -12.41 -2.33 -0.27
C LYS A 251 -12.27 -3.28 -1.44
N ASN A 252 -11.73 -4.46 -1.14
CA ASN A 252 -11.72 -5.61 -2.04
C ASN A 252 -11.24 -5.28 -3.46
N LEU A 253 -10.17 -4.47 -3.57
CA LEU A 253 -9.56 -4.16 -4.86
C LEU A 253 -9.05 -5.46 -5.47
N LEU A 254 -9.59 -5.78 -6.65
CA LEU A 254 -9.13 -6.87 -7.49
C LEU A 254 -8.68 -6.28 -8.81
N TYR A 255 -7.56 -6.75 -9.35
CA TYR A 255 -7.10 -6.34 -10.67
C TYR A 255 -6.40 -7.48 -11.40
N THR A 256 -6.37 -7.33 -12.72
CA THR A 256 -5.64 -8.17 -13.66
C THR A 256 -4.89 -7.26 -14.62
N GLN A 257 -3.75 -7.75 -15.11
CA GLN A 257 -2.94 -7.06 -16.10
C GLN A 257 -2.93 -7.87 -17.39
N ASP A 258 -3.15 -7.19 -18.52
CA ASP A 258 -2.95 -7.73 -19.86
C ASP A 258 -2.15 -6.73 -20.69
N GLY A 259 -0.85 -7.03 -20.90
CA GLY A 259 0.09 -6.11 -21.54
C GLY A 259 0.16 -4.76 -20.82
N GLN A 260 -0.22 -3.69 -21.55
CA GLN A 260 -0.25 -2.30 -21.07
C GLN A 260 -1.58 -1.90 -20.41
N THR A 261 -2.56 -2.81 -20.34
CA THR A 261 -3.88 -2.55 -19.77
C THR A 261 -4.00 -3.17 -18.39
N VAL A 262 -4.54 -2.41 -17.45
CA VAL A 262 -4.93 -2.88 -16.12
C VAL A 262 -6.43 -2.75 -16.00
N SER A 263 -7.10 -3.88 -15.73
CA SER A 263 -8.55 -3.94 -15.51
C SER A 263 -8.85 -4.54 -14.16
N GLY A 264 -9.92 -4.09 -13.51
CA GLY A 264 -10.22 -4.54 -12.16
C GLY A 264 -11.54 -4.00 -11.64
N SER A 265 -11.76 -4.18 -10.34
CA SER A 265 -12.92 -3.68 -9.63
C SER A 265 -12.58 -3.30 -8.20
N VAL A 266 -13.29 -2.31 -7.66
CA VAL A 266 -13.15 -1.85 -6.27
C VAL A 266 -14.53 -1.64 -5.65
N GLU A 267 -14.69 -2.03 -4.39
CA GLU A 267 -15.90 -1.73 -3.62
C GLU A 267 -15.74 -0.39 -2.91
N LEU A 268 -16.80 0.42 -2.92
CA LEU A 268 -16.84 1.73 -2.30
C LEU A 268 -17.81 1.70 -1.12
N GLU A 269 -17.33 2.05 0.07
CA GLU A 269 -18.18 2.22 1.25
C GLU A 269 -18.22 3.70 1.64
N PHE A 270 -19.39 4.31 1.55
CA PHE A 270 -19.59 5.69 1.97
C PHE A 270 -19.83 5.75 3.47
N LEU A 271 -18.90 6.37 4.19
CA LEU A 271 -18.95 6.49 5.65
C LEU A 271 -19.80 7.68 6.11
N VAL A 272 -20.23 8.53 5.17
CA VAL A 272 -21.11 9.68 5.41
C VAL A 272 -22.45 9.45 4.71
N GLU A 273 -23.51 9.33 5.51
CA GLU A 273 -24.87 9.16 5.00
C GLU A 273 -25.31 10.35 4.13
N GLY A 274 -26.04 10.05 3.05
CA GLY A 274 -26.61 11.08 2.18
C GLY A 274 -25.62 11.78 1.25
N THR A 275 -24.39 11.25 1.09
CA THR A 275 -23.42 11.76 0.11
C THR A 275 -24.03 11.78 -1.30
N PRO A 276 -24.20 12.95 -1.94
CA PRO A 276 -24.77 13.03 -3.28
C PRO A 276 -23.85 12.36 -4.30
N LEU A 277 -24.43 11.55 -5.19
CA LEU A 277 -23.69 10.86 -6.25
C LEU A 277 -23.61 11.66 -7.55
N GLN A 278 -24.23 12.83 -7.59
CA GLN A 278 -24.20 13.69 -8.76
C GLN A 278 -22.76 14.12 -9.07
N ASP A 279 -22.39 14.01 -10.35
CA ASP A 279 -21.06 14.37 -10.85
C ASP A 279 -19.92 13.65 -10.11
N MET A 280 -20.18 12.45 -9.57
CA MET A 280 -19.17 11.63 -8.91
C MET A 280 -18.50 10.70 -9.92
N TYR A 281 -17.18 10.60 -9.85
CA TYR A 281 -16.37 9.76 -10.72
C TYR A 281 -15.36 8.97 -9.91
N LEU A 282 -15.19 7.69 -10.23
CA LEU A 282 -14.03 6.91 -9.84
C LEU A 282 -12.91 7.15 -10.86
N SER A 283 -11.78 7.66 -10.42
CA SER A 283 -10.56 7.76 -11.22
C SER A 283 -9.68 6.54 -10.97
N ALA A 284 -9.26 5.88 -12.04
CA ALA A 284 -8.21 4.87 -12.04
C ALA A 284 -7.00 5.41 -12.81
N VAL A 285 -5.85 5.47 -12.15
CA VAL A 285 -4.64 6.12 -12.67
C VAL A 285 -3.44 5.17 -12.55
N LEU A 286 -2.72 4.97 -13.65
CA LEU A 286 -1.42 4.29 -13.64
C LEU A 286 -0.33 5.34 -13.49
N ILE A 287 0.56 5.13 -12.52
CA ILE A 287 1.72 5.99 -12.28
C ILE A 287 3.02 5.19 -12.38
N GLU A 288 4.06 5.79 -12.95
CA GLU A 288 5.45 5.33 -12.88
C GLU A 288 6.09 5.98 -11.65
N LYS A 289 6.54 5.18 -10.68
CA LYS A 289 7.03 5.73 -9.39
C LYS A 289 8.34 6.50 -9.56
N THR A 290 9.22 6.05 -10.43
CA THR A 290 10.49 6.69 -10.78
C THR A 290 10.72 6.60 -12.28
N SER A 291 10.66 7.74 -12.95
CA SER A 291 10.84 7.78 -14.39
C SER A 291 12.32 7.78 -14.79
N SER A 292 12.62 7.22 -15.95
CA SER A 292 13.93 7.38 -16.60
C SER A 292 14.19 8.80 -17.08
N TYR A 293 13.15 9.64 -17.15
CA TYR A 293 13.27 11.05 -17.50
C TYR A 293 13.64 11.88 -16.26
N THR A 294 14.37 12.96 -16.50
CA THR A 294 14.75 13.92 -15.47
C THR A 294 14.16 15.30 -15.73
N ASN A 295 13.96 16.06 -14.66
CA ASN A 295 13.67 17.48 -14.75
C ASN A 295 14.89 18.30 -15.22
N THR A 296 14.73 19.63 -15.28
CA THR A 296 15.77 20.57 -15.69
C THR A 296 17.00 20.60 -14.75
N GLN A 297 16.92 19.97 -13.58
CA GLN A 297 18.01 19.82 -12.60
C GLN A 297 18.63 18.41 -12.59
N GLN A 298 18.31 17.56 -13.58
CA GLN A 298 18.82 16.19 -13.68
C GLN A 298 18.39 15.26 -12.53
N VAL A 299 17.27 15.58 -11.87
CA VAL A 299 16.62 14.71 -10.87
C VAL A 299 15.53 13.91 -11.58
N ASN A 300 15.44 12.61 -11.31
CA ASN A 300 14.40 11.76 -11.88
C ASN A 300 13.00 12.27 -11.49
N LEU A 301 12.06 12.14 -12.41
CA LEU A 301 10.66 12.44 -12.14
C LEU A 301 10.01 11.31 -11.33
N HIS A 302 8.96 11.65 -10.59
CA HIS A 302 8.31 10.73 -9.66
C HIS A 302 6.79 10.78 -9.77
N ASN A 303 6.14 9.62 -9.62
CA ASN A 303 4.69 9.46 -9.75
C ASN A 303 4.13 10.02 -11.07
N VAL A 304 4.84 9.79 -12.16
CA VAL A 304 4.46 10.28 -13.50
C VAL A 304 3.24 9.51 -13.97
N VAL A 305 2.16 10.22 -14.27
CA VAL A 305 0.92 9.60 -14.75
C VAL A 305 1.14 9.02 -16.15
N ARG A 306 0.98 7.70 -16.29
CA ARG A 306 1.11 6.97 -17.56
C ARG A 306 -0.22 6.48 -18.12
N GLY A 307 -1.29 6.48 -17.35
CA GLY A 307 -2.63 6.17 -17.84
C GLY A 307 -3.68 6.72 -16.88
N LYS A 308 -4.84 7.16 -17.41
CA LYS A 308 -5.93 7.64 -16.57
C LYS A 308 -7.28 7.35 -17.20
N ARG A 309 -8.22 6.90 -16.38
CA ARG A 309 -9.63 6.72 -16.74
C ARG A 309 -10.51 7.30 -15.64
N CYS A 310 -11.54 8.05 -16.03
CA CYS A 310 -12.61 8.48 -15.13
C CYS A 310 -13.88 7.68 -15.46
N ILE A 311 -14.44 7.01 -14.46
CA ILE A 311 -15.64 6.18 -14.56
C ILE A 311 -16.75 6.91 -13.79
N PRO A 312 -17.87 7.30 -14.43
CA PRO A 312 -18.98 7.92 -13.71
C PRO A 312 -19.57 6.93 -12.70
N LEU A 313 -19.83 7.43 -11.49
CA LEU A 313 -20.57 6.71 -10.48
C LEU A 313 -22.05 7.05 -10.64
N ASP A 314 -22.86 6.04 -10.92
CA ASP A 314 -24.31 6.12 -10.90
C ASP A 314 -24.88 5.11 -9.90
N GLY A 315 -26.17 5.20 -9.62
CA GLY A 315 -26.82 4.34 -8.61
C GLY A 315 -26.70 2.84 -8.87
N ASN A 316 -26.40 2.39 -10.09
CA ASN A 316 -26.25 0.95 -10.39
C ASN A 316 -24.86 0.43 -10.04
N ASN A 317 -23.85 1.30 -9.97
CA ASN A 317 -22.46 0.92 -9.73
C ASN A 317 -22.11 0.84 -8.23
N LEU A 318 -23.07 1.13 -7.33
CA LEU A 318 -22.84 1.16 -5.88
C LEU A 318 -23.50 0.00 -5.12
N ASP A 319 -24.35 -0.79 -5.77
CA ASP A 319 -24.85 -2.05 -5.21
C ASP A 319 -23.81 -3.19 -5.27
N GLY A 320 -22.60 -2.90 -5.80
CA GLY A 320 -21.49 -3.84 -5.96
C GLY A 320 -20.16 -3.15 -6.29
N ALA A 321 -19.17 -3.92 -6.75
CA ALA A 321 -17.85 -3.39 -7.08
C ALA A 321 -17.86 -2.60 -8.40
N VAL A 322 -17.27 -1.40 -8.38
CA VAL A 322 -17.11 -0.55 -9.57
C VAL A 322 -15.98 -1.09 -10.42
N SER A 323 -16.28 -1.49 -11.65
CA SER A 323 -15.25 -1.96 -12.59
C SER A 323 -14.52 -0.80 -13.27
N PHE A 324 -13.22 -0.99 -13.52
CA PHE A 324 -12.39 -0.05 -14.25
C PHE A 324 -11.50 -0.78 -15.27
N SER A 325 -11.09 -0.05 -16.30
CA SER A 325 -10.03 -0.45 -17.22
C SER A 325 -9.25 0.78 -17.64
N VAL A 326 -7.94 0.74 -17.45
CA VAL A 326 -7.01 1.83 -17.74
C VAL A 326 -5.85 1.29 -18.56
N GLU A 327 -5.57 1.97 -19.66
CA GLU A 327 -4.48 1.65 -20.58
C GLU A 327 -3.33 2.64 -20.34
N SER A 328 -2.10 2.13 -20.27
CA SER A 328 -0.91 2.97 -20.24
C SER A 328 -0.62 3.55 -21.62
N VAL A 329 0.00 4.73 -21.66
CA VAL A 329 0.56 5.30 -22.89
C VAL A 329 1.82 4.59 -23.35
N ASP A 330 2.49 3.87 -22.45
CA ASP A 330 3.63 3.04 -22.81
C ASP A 330 3.17 1.72 -23.42
N ALA A 331 3.93 1.22 -24.39
CA ALA A 331 3.71 -0.11 -24.96
C ALA A 331 3.91 -1.24 -23.92
N GLN A 332 4.66 -0.98 -22.85
CA GLN A 332 4.84 -1.87 -21.71
C GLN A 332 4.79 -1.07 -20.42
N LEU A 333 4.18 -1.62 -19.38
CA LEU A 333 4.16 -0.98 -18.06
C LEU A 333 5.58 -0.94 -17.47
N PRO A 334 6.04 0.22 -16.96
CA PRO A 334 7.26 0.32 -16.17
C PRO A 334 7.26 -0.65 -14.98
N ASP A 335 8.45 -1.12 -14.59
CA ASP A 335 8.62 -2.15 -13.53
C ASP A 335 8.10 -1.70 -12.16
N ASP A 336 8.08 -0.40 -11.92
CA ASP A 336 7.62 0.23 -10.70
C ASP A 336 6.24 0.90 -10.87
N THR A 337 5.42 0.42 -11.80
CA THR A 337 4.06 0.95 -11.98
C THR A 337 3.22 0.71 -10.73
N ALA A 338 2.48 1.73 -10.31
CA ALA A 338 1.42 1.62 -9.30
C ALA A 338 0.07 2.05 -9.86
N LEU A 339 -1.00 1.47 -9.29
CA LEU A 339 -2.38 1.85 -9.56
C LEU A 339 -2.88 2.75 -8.42
N VAL A 340 -3.36 3.94 -8.78
CA VAL A 340 -4.04 4.87 -7.88
C VAL A 340 -5.53 4.88 -8.20
N ILE A 341 -6.35 4.68 -7.18
CA ILE A 341 -7.81 4.75 -7.26
C ILE A 341 -8.32 5.83 -6.31
N PHE A 342 -9.17 6.74 -6.79
CA PHE A 342 -9.85 7.71 -5.95
C PHE A 342 -11.20 8.12 -6.52
N VAL A 343 -12.14 8.49 -5.65
CA VAL A 343 -13.43 9.08 -6.00
C VAL A 343 -13.31 10.60 -5.97
N GLN A 344 -13.91 11.25 -6.96
CA GLN A 344 -13.94 12.71 -7.09
C GLN A 344 -15.37 13.17 -7.39
N HIS A 345 -15.86 14.17 -6.65
CA HIS A 345 -16.94 15.03 -7.14
C HIS A 345 -16.35 16.02 -8.12
N ARG A 346 -16.81 15.96 -9.36
CA ARG A 346 -16.24 16.66 -10.51
C ARG A 346 -17.36 17.27 -11.36
N PRO A 347 -17.92 18.43 -10.94
CA PRO A 347 -18.93 19.16 -11.72
C PRO A 347 -18.44 19.42 -13.14
N GLY A 348 -19.35 19.49 -14.12
CA GLY A 348 -18.98 19.68 -15.53
C GLY A 348 -18.19 20.97 -15.83
N THR A 349 -18.29 22.00 -14.97
CA THR A 349 -17.46 23.20 -15.00
C THR A 349 -16.77 23.35 -13.65
N PHE A 350 -15.46 23.54 -13.64
CA PHE A 350 -14.71 23.76 -12.42
C PHE A 350 -14.92 25.18 -11.87
N ASN A 351 -15.53 25.30 -10.68
CA ASN A 351 -15.71 26.56 -9.97
C ASN A 351 -15.09 26.52 -8.56
N ASN A 352 -14.03 25.73 -8.37
CA ASN A 352 -13.46 25.40 -7.05
C ASN A 352 -14.44 24.64 -6.14
N ASP A 353 -15.31 23.85 -6.75
CA ASP A 353 -16.35 23.02 -6.13
C ASP A 353 -16.13 21.53 -6.38
N ALA A 354 -15.06 21.15 -7.07
CA ALA A 354 -14.62 19.76 -7.16
C ALA A 354 -13.93 19.32 -5.85
N PHE A 355 -14.04 18.04 -5.49
CA PHE A 355 -13.44 17.49 -4.28
C PHE A 355 -13.05 16.02 -4.47
N ILE A 356 -11.84 15.65 -4.05
CA ILE A 356 -11.36 14.25 -4.05
C ILE A 356 -11.58 13.66 -2.65
N TYR A 357 -12.27 12.53 -2.58
CA TYR A 357 -12.68 11.87 -1.34
C TYR A 357 -11.60 10.91 -0.79
N GLY A 358 -10.34 11.29 -0.99
CA GLY A 358 -9.16 10.46 -0.74
C GLY A 358 -9.03 9.29 -1.71
N GLY A 359 -8.04 8.44 -1.53
CA GLY A 359 -7.77 7.33 -2.44
C GLY A 359 -6.90 6.23 -1.85
N ILE A 360 -6.59 5.24 -2.68
CA ILE A 360 -5.61 4.19 -2.40
C ILE A 360 -4.57 4.15 -3.51
N GLU A 361 -3.33 3.81 -3.17
CA GLU A 361 -2.25 3.53 -4.10
C GLU A 361 -1.77 2.10 -3.84
N VAL A 362 -1.65 1.29 -4.90
CA VAL A 362 -1.22 -0.10 -4.79
C VAL A 362 -0.15 -0.37 -5.84
N PRO A 363 1.05 -0.87 -5.46
CA PRO A 363 2.05 -1.27 -6.42
C PRO A 363 1.55 -2.45 -7.25
N LEU A 364 1.86 -2.48 -8.54
CA LEU A 364 1.48 -3.56 -9.44
C LEU A 364 2.61 -4.58 -9.55
N ASN A 365 2.25 -5.87 -9.47
CA ASN A 365 3.19 -6.95 -9.78
C ASN A 365 3.27 -7.15 -11.29
N ILE A 366 4.20 -6.44 -11.95
CA ILE A 366 4.34 -6.47 -13.40
C ILE A 366 4.90 -7.81 -13.87
N THR A 367 4.09 -8.56 -14.61
CA THR A 367 4.52 -9.81 -15.25
C THR A 367 5.04 -9.51 -16.65
N LYS A 368 6.33 -9.73 -16.91
CA LYS A 368 6.91 -9.60 -18.25
C LYS A 368 6.70 -10.89 -19.04
N PHE A 369 6.11 -10.77 -20.24
CA PHE A 369 5.99 -11.89 -21.20
C PHE A 369 7.12 -11.85 -22.23
#